data_AF-A0A5C0SB23-F1
#
_entry.id   AF-A0A5C0SB23-F1
#
_cell.length_a   1.000
_cell.length_b   1.000
_cell.length_c   1.000
_cell.angle_alpha   90.00
_cell.angle_beta   90.00
_cell.angle_gamma   90.00
#
_symmetry.space_group_name_H-M   'P 1'
#
loop_
_entity.id
_entity.type
_entity.pdbx_description
1 polymer ?
#
loop_
_entity_poly.entity_id
_entity_poly.type
_entity_poly.pdbx_seq_one_letter_code
_entity_poly.pdbx_strand_id
1 'polypeptide(L)'
;MTKREKNMLYIIILLFIVLITKSLFLDEIEVKGDALKFKQFVEKSVDEEKKYNGLLKKWGLVSYKVVDVKKTKKDGFSTILYCGEDGKTCKEIKIAGEYQGKVRGYFLYLFPYKEFKVKSNWKK
;
A
#
# COMPACT_ATOMS: atom_id res chain seq x y z
N MET A 1 6.79 37.58 -20.18
CA MET A 1 5.68 37.05 -19.36
C MET A 1 4.69 38.14 -19.06
N THR A 2 3.45 37.98 -19.51
CA THR A 2 2.35 38.88 -19.12
C THR A 2 1.95 38.66 -17.66
N LYS A 3 1.35 39.66 -16.99
CA LYS A 3 0.83 39.52 -15.61
C LYS A 3 -0.12 38.32 -15.49
N ARG A 4 -0.87 38.01 -16.55
CA ARG A 4 -1.77 36.86 -16.64
C ARG A 4 -1.03 35.53 -16.66
N GLU A 5 0.00 35.38 -17.50
CA GLU A 5 0.83 34.17 -17.55
C GLU A 5 1.49 33.88 -16.21
N LYS A 6 2.00 34.92 -15.54
CA LYS A 6 2.66 34.78 -14.24
C LYS A 6 1.67 34.30 -13.16
N ASN A 7 0.44 34.83 -13.14
CA ASN A 7 -0.62 34.35 -12.25
C ASN A 7 -1.04 32.91 -12.54
N MET A 8 -1.16 32.54 -13.82
CA MET A 8 -1.49 31.17 -14.21
C MET A 8 -0.43 30.19 -13.72
N LEU A 9 0.85 30.54 -13.85
CA LEU A 9 1.96 29.72 -13.35
C LEU A 9 1.87 29.50 -11.84
N TYR A 10 1.60 30.56 -11.06
CA TYR A 10 1.44 30.43 -9.61
C TYR A 10 0.26 29.53 -9.23
N ILE A 11 -0.88 29.64 -9.93
CA ILE A 11 -2.06 28.80 -9.68
C ILE A 11 -1.74 27.33 -9.99
N ILE A 12 -1.04 27.05 -11.09
CA ILE A 12 -0.63 25.70 -11.47
C ILE A 12 0.27 25.10 -10.38
N ILE A 13 1.29 25.84 -9.93
CA ILE A 13 2.20 25.38 -8.87
C ILE A 13 1.41 25.10 -7.57
N LEU A 14 0.49 25.99 -7.20
CA LEU A 14 -0.34 25.81 -6.01
C LEU A 14 -1.24 24.56 -6.12
N LEU A 15 -1.89 24.35 -7.26
CA LEU A 15 -2.70 23.16 -7.53
C LEU A 15 -1.85 21.88 -7.49
N PHE A 16 -0.63 21.92 -8.02
CA PHE A 16 0.31 20.80 -7.92
C PHE A 16 0.65 20.45 -6.48
N ILE A 17 0.96 21.45 -5.64
CA ILE A 17 1.25 21.24 -4.22
C ILE A 17 0.05 20.60 -3.49
N VAL A 18 -1.17 21.10 -3.76
CA VAL A 18 -2.40 20.57 -3.16
C VAL A 18 -2.65 19.12 -3.60
N LEU A 19 -2.42 18.79 -4.87
CA LEU A 19 -2.58 17.43 -5.37
C LEU A 19 -1.55 16.46 -4.78
N ILE A 20 -0.28 16.89 -4.66
CA ILE A 20 0.79 16.09 -4.05
C ILE A 20 0.49 15.82 -2.58
N THR A 21 0.13 16.85 -1.81
CA THR A 21 -0.24 16.67 -0.39
C THR A 21 -1.45 15.77 -0.23
N LYS A 22 -2.51 15.97 -1.02
CA LYS A 22 -3.69 15.10 -0.98
C LYS A 22 -3.33 13.63 -1.27
N SER A 23 -2.49 13.38 -2.28
CA SER A 23 -2.08 12.04 -2.67
C SER A 23 -1.21 11.36 -1.62
N LEU A 24 -0.34 12.11 -0.93
CA LEU A 24 0.54 11.54 0.09
C LEU A 24 -0.19 11.23 1.40
N PHE A 25 -1.08 12.13 1.85
CA PHE A 25 -1.71 12.02 3.16
C PHE A 25 -2.99 11.18 3.20
N LEU A 26 -3.74 11.06 2.10
CA LEU A 26 -5.01 10.29 2.12
C LEU A 26 -4.86 8.80 1.81
N ASP A 27 -3.72 8.38 1.28
CA ASP A 27 -3.53 6.98 0.85
C ASP A 27 -2.95 6.07 1.95
N GLU A 28 -2.49 6.64 3.07
CA GLU A 28 -1.95 5.85 4.18
C GLU A 28 -3.05 5.54 5.21
N ILE A 29 -3.43 4.27 5.31
CA ILE A 29 -4.37 3.81 6.34
C ILE A 29 -3.63 3.51 7.63
N GLU A 30 -4.09 4.16 8.71
CA GLU A 30 -3.82 3.78 10.09
C GLU A 30 -4.58 2.49 10.43
N VAL A 31 -3.88 1.36 10.39
CA VAL A 31 -4.40 0.07 10.86
C VAL A 31 -3.75 -0.29 12.19
N LYS A 32 -4.53 -0.85 13.12
CA LYS A 32 -4.07 -1.25 14.46
C LYS A 32 -4.24 -2.75 14.69
N GLY A 33 -3.41 -3.34 15.55
CA GLY A 33 -3.52 -4.74 15.98
C GLY A 33 -3.22 -5.76 14.88
N ASP A 34 -4.02 -6.83 14.78
CA ASP A 34 -3.83 -7.91 13.80
C ASP A 34 -3.93 -7.43 12.34
N ALA A 35 -4.69 -6.36 12.09
CA ALA A 35 -4.78 -5.74 10.76
C ALA A 35 -3.47 -5.07 10.34
N LEU A 36 -2.67 -4.55 11.29
CA LEU A 36 -1.34 -4.01 11.03
C LEU A 36 -0.37 -5.12 10.62
N LYS A 37 -0.40 -6.25 11.35
CA LYS A 37 0.42 -7.42 11.03
C LYS A 37 0.10 -7.97 9.63
N PHE A 38 -1.19 -7.97 9.28
CA PHE A 38 -1.63 -8.33 7.93
C PHE A 38 -1.17 -7.32 6.88
N LYS A 39 -1.26 -6.01 7.14
CA LYS A 39 -0.73 -4.95 6.24
C LYS A 39 0.75 -5.19 5.94
N GLN A 40 1.57 -5.36 6.97
CA GLN A 40 3.02 -5.59 6.81
C GLN A 40 3.33 -6.88 6.05
N PHE A 41 2.59 -7.96 6.31
CA PHE A 41 2.72 -9.20 5.54
C PHE A 41 2.42 -8.96 4.05
N VAL A 42 1.36 -8.23 3.73
CA VAL A 42 0.98 -7.94 2.34
C VAL A 42 2.02 -7.04 1.67
N GLU A 43 2.48 -5.98 2.35
CA GLU A 43 3.53 -5.10 1.83
C GLU A 43 4.80 -5.88 1.51
N LYS A 44 5.28 -6.71 2.44
CA LYS A 44 6.46 -7.55 2.24
C LYS A 44 6.26 -8.59 1.12
N SER A 45 5.11 -9.24 1.06
CA SER A 45 4.81 -10.23 0.01
C SER A 45 4.80 -9.59 -1.37
N VAL A 46 4.22 -8.39 -1.49
CA VAL A 46 4.22 -7.60 -2.73
C VAL A 46 5.63 -7.10 -3.06
N ASP A 47 6.44 -6.84 -2.05
CA ASP A 47 7.82 -6.44 -2.23
C ASP A 47 8.76 -7.56 -2.67
N GLU A 48 8.54 -8.79 -2.22
CA GLU A 48 9.35 -9.96 -2.56
C GLU A 48 8.89 -10.67 -3.83
N GLU A 49 7.61 -10.59 -4.19
CA GLU A 49 7.08 -11.26 -5.38
C GLU A 49 7.69 -10.70 -6.68
N LYS A 50 8.42 -11.56 -7.41
CA LYS A 50 9.00 -11.27 -8.74
C LYS A 50 7.97 -10.77 -9.76
N LYS A 51 6.69 -11.15 -9.59
CA LYS A 51 5.58 -10.72 -10.45
C LYS A 51 5.30 -9.21 -10.36
N TYR A 52 5.60 -8.60 -9.21
CA TYR A 52 5.43 -7.17 -8.96
C TYR A 52 6.77 -6.40 -8.98
N ASN A 53 7.90 -7.11 -8.82
CA ASN A 53 9.29 -6.64 -8.93
C ASN A 53 9.83 -6.61 -10.39
N GLY A 54 9.09 -5.97 -11.30
CA GLY A 54 9.57 -5.73 -12.67
C GLY A 54 10.72 -4.70 -12.74
N LEU A 55 11.29 -4.50 -13.93
CA LEU A 55 12.32 -3.47 -14.20
C LEU A 55 11.88 -2.07 -13.77
N LEU A 56 10.59 -1.74 -13.94
CA LEU A 56 10.00 -0.46 -13.54
C LEU A 56 10.08 -0.21 -12.03
N LYS A 57 9.97 -1.26 -11.20
CA LYS A 57 10.14 -1.13 -9.76
C LYS A 57 11.61 -0.99 -9.37
N LYS A 58 12.52 -1.69 -10.07
CA LYS A 58 13.98 -1.52 -9.89
C LYS A 58 14.45 -0.10 -10.21
N TRP A 59 13.81 0.57 -11.16
CA TRP A 59 14.07 1.98 -11.49
C TRP A 59 13.35 2.97 -10.57
N GLY A 60 12.63 2.50 -9.55
CA GLY A 60 11.92 3.35 -8.59
C GLY A 60 10.69 4.07 -9.18
N LEU A 61 10.23 3.67 -10.37
CA LEU A 61 9.08 4.28 -11.06
C LEU A 61 7.75 3.74 -10.57
N VAL A 62 7.73 2.58 -9.89
CA VAL A 62 6.52 1.92 -9.43
C VAL A 62 6.63 1.59 -7.95
N SER A 63 5.62 2.02 -7.18
CA SER A 63 5.46 1.74 -5.77
C SER A 63 4.11 1.05 -5.53
N TYR A 64 4.04 0.14 -4.58
CA TYR A 64 2.79 -0.49 -4.17
C TYR A 64 2.49 -0.11 -2.73
N LYS A 65 1.23 0.25 -2.45
CA LYS A 65 0.76 0.58 -1.11
C LYS A 65 -0.50 -0.21 -0.79
N VAL A 66 -0.63 -0.63 0.47
CA VAL A 66 -1.87 -1.22 0.98
C VAL A 66 -2.83 -0.09 1.33
N VAL A 67 -3.93 -0.01 0.60
CA VAL A 67 -4.92 1.09 0.67
C VAL A 67 -6.20 0.65 1.38
N ASP A 68 -6.35 -0.63 1.74
CA ASP A 68 -7.47 -1.08 2.57
C ASP A 68 -7.10 -2.41 3.23
N VAL A 69 -7.48 -2.61 4.48
CA VAL A 69 -7.42 -3.92 5.15
C VAL A 69 -8.73 -4.14 5.87
N LYS A 70 -9.45 -5.17 5.45
CA LYS A 70 -10.76 -5.52 6.02
C LYS A 70 -10.75 -6.94 6.55
N LYS A 71 -11.35 -7.12 7.72
CA LYS A 71 -11.64 -8.44 8.29
C LYS A 71 -12.98 -8.90 7.74
N THR A 72 -12.96 -9.89 6.85
CA THR A 72 -14.14 -10.39 6.13
C THR A 72 -14.93 -11.40 6.97
N LYS A 73 -14.25 -12.19 7.80
CA LYS A 73 -14.89 -13.17 8.70
C LYS A 73 -14.27 -13.13 10.09
N LYS A 74 -15.09 -13.36 11.11
CA LYS A 74 -14.64 -13.42 12.51
C LYS A 74 -14.17 -14.82 12.92
N ASP A 75 -14.71 -15.85 12.29
CA ASP A 75 -14.44 -17.25 12.65
C ASP A 75 -13.21 -17.81 11.94
N GLY A 76 -12.58 -18.82 12.55
CA GLY A 76 -11.40 -19.49 12.03
C GLY A 76 -10.10 -18.71 12.26
N PHE A 77 -9.00 -19.23 11.70
CA PHE A 77 -7.68 -18.63 11.83
C PHE A 77 -7.02 -18.50 10.46
N SER A 78 -6.33 -17.39 10.26
CA SER A 78 -5.47 -17.18 9.11
C SER A 78 -4.01 -17.28 9.53
N THR A 79 -3.23 -18.05 8.78
CA THR A 79 -1.78 -18.11 8.98
C THR A 79 -1.12 -17.02 8.13
N ILE A 80 -0.33 -16.16 8.75
CA ILE A 80 0.45 -15.12 8.07
C ILE A 80 1.91 -15.19 8.52
N LEU A 81 2.83 -14.82 7.63
CA LEU A 81 4.24 -14.67 7.97
C LEU A 81 4.46 -13.25 8.50
N TYR A 82 4.68 -13.12 9.80
CA TYR A 82 5.03 -11.85 10.42
C TYR A 82 6.53 -11.79 10.63
N CYS A 83 7.17 -10.78 10.04
CA CYS A 83 8.57 -10.51 10.30
C CYS A 83 8.65 -9.42 11.35
N GLY A 84 9.41 -9.66 12.43
CA GLY A 84 9.60 -8.67 13.49
C GLY A 84 10.21 -7.36 12.96
N GLU A 85 10.28 -6.34 13.81
CA GLU A 85 10.80 -5.01 13.47
C GLU A 85 12.21 -5.06 12.86
N ASP A 86 12.99 -6.08 13.23
CA ASP A 86 14.35 -6.32 12.73
C ASP A 86 14.39 -6.83 11.28
N GLY A 87 13.24 -7.17 10.68
CA GLY A 87 13.09 -7.67 9.29
C GLY A 87 13.71 -9.03 9.00
N LYS A 88 14.59 -9.53 9.88
CA LYS A 88 15.42 -10.74 9.71
C LYS A 88 14.75 -12.02 10.17
N THR A 89 13.83 -11.95 11.14
CA THR A 89 13.13 -13.14 11.67
C THR A 89 11.66 -13.08 11.31
N CYS A 90 11.26 -13.96 10.38
CA CYS A 90 9.87 -14.17 10.01
C CYS A 90 9.34 -15.40 10.74
N LYS A 91 8.23 -15.22 11.47
CA LYS A 91 7.52 -16.30 12.16
C LYS A 91 6.11 -16.40 11.60
N GLU A 92 5.66 -17.63 11.37
CA GLU A 92 4.25 -17.86 11.10
C GLU A 92 3.44 -17.59 12.37
N ILE A 93 2.49 -16.66 12.27
CA ILE A 93 1.55 -16.37 13.34
C ILE A 93 0.12 -16.67 12.85
N LYS A 94 -0.71 -17.11 13.78
CA LYS A 94 -2.15 -17.28 13.54
C LYS A 94 -2.87 -16.03 13.99
N ILE A 95 -3.56 -15.37 13.07
CA ILE A 95 -4.47 -14.26 13.36
C ILE A 95 -5.91 -14.75 13.29
N ALA A 96 -6.77 -14.23 14.15
CA ALA A 96 -8.16 -14.67 14.22
C ALA A 96 -8.99 -14.06 13.07
N GLY A 97 -9.66 -14.91 12.29
CA GLY A 97 -10.54 -14.54 11.18
C GLY A 97 -9.86 -14.34 9.82
N GLU A 98 -10.68 -14.15 8.79
CA GLU A 98 -10.25 -13.94 7.39
C GLU A 98 -9.99 -12.45 7.15
N TYR A 99 -8.82 -12.12 6.60
CA TYR A 99 -8.42 -10.75 6.24
C TYR A 99 -8.27 -10.60 4.73
N GLN A 100 -8.69 -9.45 4.22
CA GLN A 100 -8.53 -9.05 2.84
C GLN A 100 -7.85 -7.68 2.77
N GLY A 101 -6.73 -7.62 2.06
CA GLY A 101 -5.97 -6.42 1.80
C GLY A 101 -6.21 -5.94 0.37
N LYS A 102 -6.49 -4.66 0.19
CA LYS A 102 -6.49 -4.01 -1.12
C LYS A 102 -5.14 -3.35 -1.33
N VAL A 103 -4.44 -3.75 -2.38
CA VAL A 103 -3.16 -3.18 -2.77
C VAL A 103 -3.36 -2.35 -4.03
N ARG A 104 -2.77 -1.16 -4.05
CA ARG A 104 -2.77 -0.27 -5.20
C ARG A 104 -1.34 0.02 -5.61
N GLY A 105 -1.06 -0.15 -6.88
CA GLY A 105 0.19 0.25 -7.52
C GLY A 105 0.10 1.69 -8.01
N TYR A 106 1.15 2.45 -7.74
CA TYR A 106 1.35 3.84 -8.13
C TYR A 106 2.53 3.94 -9.08
N PHE A 107 2.33 4.62 -10.21
CA PHE A 107 3.38 5.06 -11.09
C PHE A 107 3.87 6.44 -10.64
N LEU A 108 5.18 6.64 -10.55
CA LEU A 108 5.83 7.85 -10.06
C LEU A 108 5.29 8.32 -8.69
N TYR A 109 4.90 7.38 -7.82
CA TYR A 109 4.30 7.65 -6.50
C TYR A 109 2.99 8.45 -6.48
N LEU A 110 2.46 8.85 -7.66
CA LEU A 110 1.31 9.75 -7.78
C LEU A 110 0.14 9.12 -8.53
N PHE A 111 0.39 8.41 -9.63
CA PHE A 111 -0.67 7.96 -10.52
C PHE A 111 -1.05 6.51 -10.23
N PRO A 112 -2.27 6.24 -9.70
CA PRO A 112 -2.70 4.87 -9.49
C PRO A 112 -2.91 4.21 -10.86
N TYR A 113 -2.21 3.11 -11.10
CA TYR A 113 -2.26 2.41 -12.40
C TYR A 113 -2.80 0.99 -12.29
N LYS A 114 -2.77 0.40 -11.08
CA LYS A 114 -3.23 -0.98 -10.86
C LYS A 114 -3.80 -1.15 -9.47
N GLU A 115 -4.84 -1.97 -9.36
CA GLU A 115 -5.39 -2.40 -8.08
C GLU A 115 -5.55 -3.92 -8.07
N PHE A 116 -5.25 -4.54 -6.93
CA PHE A 116 -5.53 -5.96 -6.71
C PHE A 116 -5.84 -6.23 -5.25
N LYS A 117 -6.45 -7.39 -5.00
CA LYS A 117 -6.86 -7.82 -3.66
C LYS A 117 -6.07 -9.04 -3.26
N VAL A 118 -5.53 -9.04 -2.04
CA VAL A 118 -4.82 -10.15 -1.43
C VAL A 118 -5.67 -10.67 -0.29
N LYS A 119 -5.93 -11.99 -0.27
CA LYS A 119 -6.67 -12.65 0.80
C LYS A 119 -5.71 -13.46 1.67
N SER A 120 -5.95 -13.47 2.97
CA SER A 120 -5.23 -14.34 3.91
C SER A 120 -5.54 -15.81 3.65
N ASN A 121 -4.57 -16.71 3.88
CA ASN A 121 -4.80 -18.15 3.84
C ASN A 121 -5.60 -18.57 5.09
N TRP A 122 -6.93 -18.53 4.96
CA TRP A 122 -7.89 -18.79 6.02
C TRP A 122 -8.22 -20.28 6.11
N LYS A 123 -8.17 -20.82 7.33
CA LYS A 123 -8.68 -22.16 7.67
C LYS A 123 -9.78 -22.03 8.72
N LYS A 124 -10.85 -22.79 8.50
CA LYS A 124 -12.01 -22.86 9.41
C LYS A 124 -11.68 -23.72 10.61
#